data_AF-A0A0P0WTI1-F1
#
_entry.id   AF-A0A0P0WTI1-F1
#
_cell.length_a   1.000
_cell.length_b   1.000
_cell.length_c   1.000
_cell.angle_alpha   90.00
_cell.angle_beta   90.00
_cell.angle_gamma   90.00
#
_symmetry.space_group_name_H-M   'P 1'
#
loop_
_entity.id
_entity.type
_entity.pdbx_description
1 polymer ?
#
loop_
_entity_poly.entity_id
_entity_poly.type
_entity_poly.pdbx_seq_one_letter_code
_entity_poly.pdbx_strand_id
1 'polypeptide(L)'
;IGIDLAYNLHSAFGNWFPGSKPLLQQAMNKIMKSNPALYVLRERIRKGLQLYSSEPTEPYLSSQNYGEIFSNQIIWFVDDTNVYRVTIHKTFEGNLTTKPINGAIFIFNPRTGQLFLKVIHTSVWAGQKRLGQLAKWKTAEEVAALVRSLPVEEQPKQIIVTRKGMLDPLEVHLLDFPNIVIKGSELQLPFQACLKIEKFGDLILKATEPQMVLYNIYDDWLKSISSFTAFSRIVLILRALHVNNEKAKMLLKPDKTIVTEPHHIWPTLTDEQWLKVECALRDLILSDYAKKNNVNTSALTQSEIRDIILGAEIAPPSQQRQQIAEIEKQSRETTQLTAVTTRTTNVHGDELIITTTSPYEQQAFASKTDWRVRAISATNLYLRVNHIYVNSDDIKETGYTYIMPKNILKKFICIADLRTQIAGFLYGLSPQDNPQVKEIRCIAIPPQHGTHQMVTLPANLPEHEFLNDLEPLGWMHTQPNEAPQLSPQDLTSHAKILENNKQWDGEKCIILTCSFTPGSCSLTAYKLTPSGYEWGRSNKDTGSNPHGYLPTHYEKVQMLLSDRFLGFYMVPDNTPWNFNFMGVKHDPLMKYNMKLGTPRDFYHEDHRPTHFLEFSNIDEGEVAEGDREDTFT
;
A
#
# COMPACT_ATOMS: atom_id res chain seq x y z
N ILE A 1 44.80 26.26 29.06
CA ILE A 1 43.60 27.15 28.96
C ILE A 1 42.50 26.47 29.76
N GLY A 2 41.96 27.14 30.75
CA GLY A 2 40.82 26.65 31.53
C GLY A 2 39.52 27.25 31.00
N ILE A 3 38.47 26.43 30.89
CA ILE A 3 37.12 26.84 30.54
C ILE A 3 36.19 26.30 31.62
N ASP A 4 35.46 27.19 32.29
CA ASP A 4 34.39 26.83 33.21
C ASP A 4 33.08 26.71 32.42
N LEU A 5 32.58 25.49 32.31
CA LEU A 5 31.39 25.16 31.54
C LEU A 5 30.09 25.61 32.22
N ALA A 6 30.07 25.72 33.55
CA ALA A 6 28.89 26.13 34.30
C ALA A 6 28.71 27.65 34.26
N TYR A 7 29.81 28.39 34.44
CA TYR A 7 29.80 29.85 34.47
C TYR A 7 30.14 30.51 33.13
N ASN A 8 30.45 29.72 32.09
CA ASN A 8 30.90 30.21 30.77
C ASN A 8 32.12 31.17 30.86
N LEU A 9 33.03 30.93 31.80
CA LEU A 9 34.27 31.71 31.98
C LEU A 9 35.46 31.00 31.34
N HIS A 10 36.49 31.77 30.94
CA HIS A 10 37.74 31.19 30.46
C HIS A 10 38.95 32.01 30.90
N SER A 11 40.07 31.32 31.11
CA SER A 11 41.37 31.94 31.42
C SER A 11 42.52 31.08 30.91
N ALA A 12 43.69 31.66 30.73
CA ALA A 12 44.87 30.95 30.25
C ALA A 12 46.09 31.31 31.09
N PHE A 13 46.84 30.29 31.49
CA PHE A 13 48.11 30.39 32.20
C PHE A 13 49.16 29.56 31.45
N GLY A 14 50.38 30.09 31.32
CA GLY A 14 51.47 29.44 30.58
C GLY A 14 52.51 30.44 30.07
N ASN A 15 53.46 29.95 29.27
CA ASN A 15 54.48 30.75 28.61
C ASN A 15 53.91 31.45 27.37
N TRP A 16 54.33 32.70 27.11
CA TRP A 16 53.85 33.52 25.99
C TRP A 16 55.02 34.00 25.15
N PHE A 17 54.94 33.85 23.83
CA PHE A 17 55.85 34.49 22.89
C PHE A 17 55.19 35.78 22.34
N PRO A 18 55.97 36.73 21.81
CA PRO A 18 55.41 37.98 21.26
C PRO A 18 54.29 37.71 20.25
N GLY A 19 53.13 38.33 20.47
CA GLY A 19 51.92 38.16 19.63
C GLY A 19 51.00 37.00 20.03
N SER A 20 51.43 36.04 20.85
CA SER A 20 50.59 34.90 21.22
C SER A 20 49.44 35.25 22.18
N LYS A 21 49.66 36.22 23.07
CA LYS A 21 48.64 36.65 24.05
C LYS A 21 47.46 37.40 23.39
N PRO A 22 47.66 38.41 22.52
CA PRO A 22 46.56 39.04 21.78
C PRO A 22 45.81 38.06 20.87
N LEU A 23 46.53 37.16 20.19
CA LEU A 23 45.92 36.12 19.36
C LEU A 23 45.00 35.22 20.18
N LEU A 24 45.47 34.72 21.32
CA LEU A 24 44.67 33.83 22.16
C LEU A 24 43.45 34.52 22.76
N GLN A 25 43.57 35.80 23.15
CA GLN A 25 42.42 36.58 23.62
C GLN A 25 41.33 36.70 22.55
N GLN A 26 41.70 37.04 21.31
CA GLN A 26 40.74 37.13 20.21
C GLN A 26 40.13 35.76 19.86
N ALA A 27 40.98 34.73 19.78
CA ALA A 27 40.55 33.37 19.45
C ALA A 27 39.59 32.82 20.51
N MET A 28 39.90 32.94 21.80
CA MET A 28 39.05 32.41 22.87
C MET A 28 37.72 33.16 22.97
N ASN A 29 37.70 34.48 22.79
CA ASN A 29 36.45 35.24 22.70
C ASN A 29 35.56 34.74 21.55
N LYS A 30 36.17 34.42 20.39
CA LYS A 30 35.44 33.87 19.24
C LYS A 30 34.96 32.44 19.49
N ILE A 31 35.80 31.57 20.07
CA ILE A 31 35.47 30.18 20.43
C ILE A 31 34.31 30.16 21.43
N MET A 32 34.40 30.92 22.52
CA MET A 32 33.34 30.96 23.53
C MET A 32 32.00 31.42 22.94
N LYS A 33 32.01 32.33 21.96
CA LYS A 33 30.79 32.83 21.33
C LYS A 33 30.22 31.90 20.25
N SER A 34 31.07 31.27 19.43
CA SER A 34 30.65 30.64 18.17
C SER A 34 30.93 29.12 18.07
N ASN A 35 31.43 28.48 19.13
CA ASN A 35 31.68 27.04 19.11
C ASN A 35 30.36 26.22 19.17
N PRO A 36 30.08 25.31 18.21
CA PRO A 36 28.85 24.51 18.19
C PRO A 36 28.67 23.60 19.41
N ALA A 37 29.74 23.00 19.95
CA ALA A 37 29.64 22.13 21.12
C ALA A 37 29.24 22.91 22.39
N LEU A 38 29.80 24.12 22.57
CA LEU A 38 29.38 25.03 23.65
C LEU A 38 27.94 25.52 23.45
N TYR A 39 27.50 25.73 22.21
CA TYR A 39 26.11 26.05 21.90
C TYR A 39 25.16 24.91 22.31
N VAL A 40 25.45 23.66 21.91
CA VAL A 40 24.66 22.47 22.31
C VAL A 40 24.59 22.33 23.83
N LEU A 41 25.70 22.56 24.55
CA LEU A 41 25.71 22.55 26.02
C LEU A 41 24.76 23.60 26.60
N ARG A 42 24.82 24.84 26.12
CA ARG A 42 23.95 25.93 26.58
C ARG A 42 22.49 25.65 26.29
N GLU A 43 22.17 25.16 25.10
CA GLU A 43 20.81 24.78 24.72
C GLU A 43 20.26 23.65 25.60
N ARG A 44 21.08 22.63 25.92
CA ARG A 44 20.66 21.58 26.87
C ARG A 44 20.41 22.13 28.27
N ILE A 45 21.24 23.05 28.74
CA ILE A 45 21.03 23.73 30.03
C ILE A 45 19.74 24.56 29.98
N ARG A 46 19.50 25.35 28.94
CA ARG A 46 18.26 26.14 28.73
C ARG A 46 17.03 25.26 28.71
N LYS A 47 17.03 24.17 27.91
CA LYS A 47 15.95 23.17 27.86
C LYS A 47 15.70 22.55 29.23
N GLY A 48 16.76 22.16 29.95
CA GLY A 48 16.67 21.62 31.31
C GLY A 48 16.07 22.60 32.32
N LEU A 49 16.36 23.89 32.16
CA LEU A 49 15.81 24.98 32.97
C LEU A 49 14.48 25.54 32.44
N GLN A 50 13.97 25.02 31.32
CA GLN A 50 12.76 25.48 30.64
C GLN A 50 12.79 26.98 30.25
N LEU A 51 13.98 27.50 29.95
CA LEU A 51 14.16 28.87 29.48
C LEU A 51 14.06 28.92 27.95
N TYR A 52 13.09 29.67 27.45
CA TYR A 52 12.91 29.91 26.01
C TYR A 52 13.24 31.35 25.68
N SER A 53 14.16 31.56 24.75
CA SER A 53 14.48 32.88 24.18
C SER A 53 14.23 32.86 22.68
N SER A 54 13.66 33.94 22.14
CA SER A 54 13.51 34.15 20.71
C SER A 54 14.87 34.51 20.09
N GLU A 55 15.78 33.53 19.99
CA GLU A 55 16.99 33.71 19.19
C GLU A 55 16.64 33.66 17.69
N PRO A 56 17.30 34.47 16.84
CA PRO A 56 17.12 34.41 15.40
C PRO A 56 17.67 33.07 14.90
N THR A 57 16.75 32.14 14.66
CA THR A 57 17.04 30.82 14.08
C THR A 57 16.94 30.90 12.57
N GLU A 58 17.70 30.08 11.85
CA GLU A 58 17.48 29.96 10.41
C GLU A 58 16.05 29.45 10.15
N PRO A 59 15.34 30.06 9.18
CA PRO A 59 13.99 29.64 8.88
C PRO A 59 13.98 28.21 8.38
N TYR A 60 13.02 27.41 8.85
CA TYR A 60 12.78 26.06 8.37
C TYR A 60 12.40 26.05 6.90
N LEU A 61 12.56 24.89 6.25
CA LEU A 61 12.06 24.69 4.91
C LEU A 61 10.52 24.73 4.94
N SER A 62 9.94 25.68 4.21
CA SER A 62 8.52 25.92 4.05
C SER A 62 8.16 26.06 2.57
N SER A 63 6.88 26.21 2.23
CA SER A 63 6.45 26.40 0.84
C SER A 63 6.93 27.73 0.24
N GLN A 64 7.35 28.69 1.07
CA GLN A 64 7.80 30.01 0.62
C GLN A 64 9.28 30.03 0.21
N ASN A 65 10.15 29.33 0.95
CA ASN A 65 11.58 29.24 0.66
C ASN A 65 11.99 27.92 -0.02
N TYR A 66 11.01 27.12 -0.42
CA TYR A 66 11.19 25.82 -1.07
C TYR A 66 12.17 25.84 -2.26
N GLY A 67 12.26 26.95 -3.00
CA GLY A 67 13.17 27.09 -4.14
C GLY A 67 14.66 27.04 -3.77
N GLU A 68 15.04 27.30 -2.52
CA GLU A 68 16.43 27.31 -2.06
C GLU A 68 17.12 25.94 -2.20
N ILE A 69 16.33 24.85 -2.19
CA ILE A 69 16.85 23.48 -2.28
C ILE A 69 17.50 23.17 -3.64
N PHE A 70 17.28 24.01 -4.66
CA PHE A 70 17.84 23.86 -6.01
C PHE A 70 19.02 24.80 -6.27
N SER A 71 19.59 25.40 -5.23
CA SER A 71 20.79 26.23 -5.36
C SER A 71 22.03 25.42 -5.77
N ASN A 72 23.13 26.12 -6.06
CA ASN A 72 24.42 25.47 -6.36
C ASN A 72 25.04 24.76 -5.15
N GLN A 73 24.48 24.91 -3.96
CA GLN A 73 24.94 24.18 -2.77
C GLN A 73 24.51 22.70 -2.82
N ILE A 74 25.34 21.82 -2.24
CA ILE A 74 24.97 20.42 -2.04
C ILE A 74 24.08 20.36 -0.81
N ILE A 75 22.82 19.97 -1.02
CA ILE A 75 21.80 19.90 0.02
C ILE A 75 21.35 18.45 0.12
N TRP A 76 21.25 17.92 1.33
CA TRP A 76 20.69 16.57 1.56
C TRP A 76 19.42 16.64 2.39
N PHE A 77 18.41 15.89 1.97
CA PHE A 77 17.30 15.49 2.84
C PHE A 77 17.67 14.23 3.60
N VAL A 78 17.36 14.20 4.90
CA VAL A 78 17.48 13.00 5.73
C VAL A 78 16.09 12.67 6.28
N ASP A 79 15.59 11.48 5.92
CA ASP A 79 14.36 10.93 6.47
C ASP A 79 14.64 9.65 7.27
N ASP A 80 14.31 9.69 8.56
CA ASP A 80 14.50 8.60 9.51
C ASP A 80 13.20 7.82 9.79
N THR A 81 12.13 8.08 9.03
CA THR A 81 10.80 7.50 9.23
C THR A 81 10.81 5.98 9.19
N ASN A 82 11.59 5.40 8.30
CA ASN A 82 11.63 3.97 8.03
C ASN A 82 12.84 3.24 8.64
N VAL A 83 13.55 3.87 9.58
CA VAL A 83 14.76 3.30 10.18
C VAL A 83 14.42 2.19 11.17
N TYR A 84 13.49 2.44 12.08
CA TYR A 84 13.01 1.44 13.03
C TYR A 84 11.58 1.04 12.68
N ARG A 85 11.43 -0.15 12.11
CA ARG A 85 10.15 -0.70 11.66
C ARG A 85 9.82 -1.96 12.44
N VAL A 86 8.54 -2.17 12.71
CA VAL A 86 8.06 -3.34 13.45
C VAL A 86 6.87 -3.99 12.76
N THR A 87 6.75 -5.30 12.93
CA THR A 87 5.52 -6.06 12.69
C THR A 87 4.83 -6.29 14.03
N ILE A 88 3.54 -5.98 14.09
CA ILE A 88 2.74 -6.11 15.31
C ILE A 88 2.03 -7.46 15.25
N HIS A 89 2.17 -8.26 16.31
CA HIS A 89 1.49 -9.54 16.47
C HIS A 89 0.71 -9.51 17.79
N LYS A 90 -0.59 -9.79 17.73
CA LYS A 90 -1.41 -9.95 18.92
C LYS A 90 -1.16 -11.34 19.50
N THR A 91 -0.78 -11.42 20.77
CA THR A 91 -0.61 -12.70 21.47
C THR A 91 -1.97 -13.30 21.79
N PHE A 92 -1.96 -14.58 22.17
CA PHE A 92 -3.17 -15.30 22.57
C PHE A 92 -3.90 -14.64 23.75
N GLU A 93 -3.15 -14.02 24.67
CA GLU A 93 -3.66 -13.27 25.83
C GLU A 93 -4.23 -11.88 25.46
N GLY A 94 -4.18 -11.50 24.18
CA GLY A 94 -4.63 -10.21 23.69
C GLY A 94 -3.58 -9.09 23.73
N ASN A 95 -2.37 -9.35 24.24
CA ASN A 95 -1.28 -8.38 24.29
C ASN A 95 -0.70 -8.10 22.90
N LEU A 96 -0.39 -6.84 22.60
CA LEU A 96 0.30 -6.48 21.36
C LEU A 96 1.82 -6.63 21.55
N THR A 97 2.43 -7.55 20.82
CA THR A 97 3.90 -7.70 20.76
C THR A 97 4.44 -7.18 19.44
N THR A 98 5.65 -6.63 19.46
CA THR A 98 6.29 -6.06 18.26
C THR A 98 7.58 -6.81 17.94
N LYS A 99 7.77 -7.17 16.68
CA LYS A 99 9.02 -7.75 16.17
C LYS A 99 9.67 -6.79 15.19
N PRO A 100 10.94 -6.39 15.41
CA PRO A 100 11.62 -5.49 14.49
C PRO A 100 11.87 -6.17 13.14
N ILE A 101 11.81 -5.38 12.08
CA ILE A 101 12.19 -5.78 10.72
C ILE A 101 13.27 -4.83 10.19
N ASN A 102 13.87 -5.18 9.05
CA ASN A 102 14.86 -4.32 8.41
C ASN A 102 14.24 -2.95 8.07
N GLY A 103 15.03 -1.92 8.34
CA GLY A 103 14.70 -0.53 8.02
C GLY A 103 15.72 0.07 7.07
N ALA A 104 15.52 1.34 6.72
CA ALA A 104 16.50 2.09 5.95
C ALA A 104 16.48 3.58 6.31
N ILE A 105 17.66 4.19 6.22
CA ILE A 105 17.83 5.64 6.23
C ILE A 105 17.77 6.12 4.79
N PHE A 106 16.97 7.16 4.54
CA PHE A 106 16.83 7.77 3.24
C PHE A 106 17.58 9.11 3.24
N ILE A 107 18.68 9.18 2.49
CA ILE A 107 19.49 10.41 2.33
C ILE A 107 19.47 10.81 0.86
N PHE A 108 18.97 12.01 0.56
CA PHE A 108 18.60 12.36 -0.81
C PHE A 108 19.07 13.76 -1.22
N ASN A 109 19.73 13.87 -2.37
CA ASN A 109 20.08 15.13 -2.99
C ASN A 109 18.99 15.58 -3.98
N PRO A 110 18.22 16.65 -3.69
CA PRO A 110 17.09 17.09 -4.49
C PRO A 110 17.50 17.74 -5.81
N ARG A 111 18.77 18.09 -6.01
CA ARG A 111 19.25 18.67 -7.25
C ARG A 111 19.66 17.60 -8.24
N THR A 112 20.42 16.61 -7.78
CA THR A 112 21.02 15.58 -8.64
C THR A 112 20.18 14.31 -8.77
N GLY A 113 19.24 14.08 -7.86
CA GLY A 113 18.50 12.82 -7.80
C GLY A 113 19.21 11.72 -7.00
N GLN A 114 20.44 11.97 -6.54
CA GLN A 114 21.26 10.97 -5.86
C GLN A 114 20.64 10.58 -4.52
N LEU A 115 20.39 9.28 -4.35
CA LEU A 115 19.81 8.66 -3.17
C LEU A 115 20.83 7.71 -2.56
N PHE A 116 21.27 8.01 -1.34
CA PHE A 116 22.00 7.09 -0.49
C PHE A 116 21.01 6.39 0.43
N LEU A 117 20.75 5.11 0.13
CA LEU A 117 19.84 4.26 0.90
C LEU A 117 20.66 3.34 1.80
N LYS A 118 20.74 3.68 3.10
CA LYS A 118 21.44 2.84 4.08
C LYS A 118 20.47 1.84 4.68
N VAL A 119 20.67 0.55 4.40
CA VAL A 119 19.90 -0.53 5.02
C VAL A 119 20.36 -0.74 6.46
N ILE A 120 19.40 -0.76 7.39
CA ILE A 120 19.61 -1.04 8.81
C ILE A 120 19.03 -2.41 9.12
N HIS A 121 19.91 -3.38 9.32
CA HIS A 121 19.55 -4.76 9.61
C HIS A 121 19.02 -4.94 11.04
N THR A 122 18.15 -5.92 11.26
CA THR A 122 17.56 -6.23 12.59
C THR A 122 18.58 -6.50 13.69
N SER A 123 19.79 -6.94 13.35
CA SER A 123 20.89 -7.18 14.32
C SER A 123 21.28 -5.93 15.10
N VAL A 124 21.07 -4.72 14.56
CA VAL A 124 21.37 -3.45 15.23
C VAL A 124 20.47 -3.26 16.47
N TRP A 125 19.29 -3.88 16.48
CA TRP A 125 18.31 -3.77 17.58
C TRP A 125 18.48 -4.86 18.65
N ALA A 126 19.30 -5.88 18.39
CA ALA A 126 19.44 -7.02 19.27
C ALA A 126 20.02 -6.62 20.64
N GLY A 127 19.35 -7.01 21.72
CA GLY A 127 19.77 -6.71 23.10
C GLY A 127 19.60 -5.25 23.53
N GLN A 128 19.04 -4.39 22.68
CA GLN A 128 18.89 -2.95 22.96
C GLN A 128 17.51 -2.61 23.53
N LYS A 129 17.45 -1.53 24.32
CA LYS A 129 16.20 -0.95 24.86
C LYS A 129 16.00 0.47 24.33
N ARG A 130 14.77 0.98 24.43
CA ARG A 130 14.39 2.34 23.96
C ARG A 130 14.72 2.56 22.47
N LEU A 131 14.35 1.58 21.64
CA LEU A 131 14.70 1.51 20.21
C LEU A 131 14.28 2.74 19.41
N GLY A 132 13.19 3.41 19.77
CA GLY A 132 12.76 4.65 19.10
C GLY A 132 13.72 5.83 19.28
N GLN A 133 14.44 5.92 20.41
CA GLN A 133 15.52 6.91 20.57
C GLN A 133 16.78 6.43 19.86
N LEU A 134 17.14 5.16 20.04
CA LEU A 134 18.32 4.57 19.42
C LEU A 134 18.31 4.73 17.88
N ALA A 135 17.15 4.58 17.24
CA ALA A 135 17.00 4.77 15.80
C ALA A 135 17.47 6.15 15.32
N LYS A 136 17.16 7.21 16.07
CA LYS A 136 17.56 8.59 15.72
C LYS A 136 19.06 8.79 15.86
N TRP A 137 19.64 8.29 16.94
CA TRP A 137 21.09 8.33 17.19
C TRP A 137 21.87 7.51 16.15
N LYS A 138 21.41 6.31 15.84
CA LYS A 138 21.99 5.49 14.77
C LYS A 138 21.87 6.14 13.41
N THR A 139 20.75 6.83 13.13
CA THR A 139 20.63 7.59 11.89
C THR A 139 21.66 8.71 11.81
N ALA A 140 21.83 9.48 12.87
CA ALA A 140 22.82 10.57 12.90
C ALA A 140 24.27 10.07 12.79
N GLU A 141 24.58 8.94 13.43
CA GLU A 141 25.88 8.27 13.33
C GLU A 141 26.19 7.86 11.88
N GLU A 142 25.27 7.20 11.20
CA GLU A 142 25.43 6.76 9.81
C GLU A 142 25.49 7.93 8.82
N VAL A 143 24.70 8.99 9.03
CA VAL A 143 24.78 10.22 8.23
C VAL A 143 26.17 10.87 8.40
N ALA A 144 26.66 11.00 9.63
CA ALA A 144 27.98 11.57 9.88
C ALA A 144 29.11 10.69 9.30
N ALA A 145 28.97 9.37 9.35
CA ALA A 145 29.90 8.43 8.70
C ALA A 145 29.92 8.61 7.18
N LEU A 146 28.76 8.79 6.54
CA LEU A 146 28.67 9.08 5.12
C LEU A 146 29.35 10.41 4.78
N VAL A 147 29.10 11.49 5.54
CA VAL A 147 29.79 12.77 5.33
C VAL A 147 31.31 12.61 5.43
N ARG A 148 31.81 11.86 6.43
CA ARG A 148 33.26 11.57 6.57
C ARG A 148 33.85 10.77 5.40
N SER A 149 33.06 9.92 4.75
CA SER A 149 33.51 9.12 3.61
C SER A 149 33.65 9.91 2.31
N LEU A 150 33.01 11.08 2.21
CA LEU A 150 33.03 11.90 1.01
C LEU A 150 34.18 12.93 1.03
N PRO A 151 34.78 13.23 -0.15
CA PRO A 151 35.67 14.37 -0.32
C PRO A 151 34.99 15.69 0.08
N VAL A 152 35.78 16.67 0.51
CA VAL A 152 35.28 17.96 1.04
C VAL A 152 34.46 18.73 0.01
N GLU A 153 34.72 18.50 -1.28
CA GLU A 153 34.02 19.08 -2.42
C GLU A 153 32.60 18.51 -2.59
N GLU A 154 32.39 17.26 -2.19
CA GLU A 154 31.11 16.56 -2.30
C GLU A 154 30.30 16.58 -0.99
N GLN A 155 30.91 17.05 0.10
CA GLN A 155 30.23 17.18 1.38
C GLN A 155 29.07 18.19 1.30
N PRO A 156 27.91 17.86 1.90
CA PRO A 156 26.76 18.76 1.90
C PRO A 156 27.10 20.06 2.64
N LYS A 157 26.62 21.18 2.14
CA LYS A 157 26.64 22.45 2.89
C LYS A 157 25.43 22.59 3.80
N GLN A 158 24.35 21.87 3.48
CA GLN A 158 23.12 21.90 4.25
C GLN A 158 22.49 20.51 4.32
N ILE A 159 22.02 20.12 5.51
CA ILE A 159 21.24 18.92 5.76
C ILE A 159 19.86 19.34 6.28
N ILE A 160 18.82 18.94 5.57
CA ILE A 160 17.42 19.19 5.91
C ILE A 160 16.82 17.90 6.48
N VAL A 161 16.33 17.95 7.72
CA VAL A 161 15.65 16.81 8.34
C VAL A 161 14.14 16.91 8.18
N THR A 162 13.50 15.79 7.85
CA THR A 162 12.03 15.72 7.75
C THR A 162 11.35 15.76 9.12
N ARG A 163 12.03 15.25 10.17
CA ARG A 163 11.48 15.17 11.54
C ARG A 163 12.34 15.95 12.52
N LYS A 164 11.71 16.83 13.31
CA LYS A 164 12.39 17.68 14.32
C LYS A 164 13.23 16.89 15.34
N GLY A 165 12.84 15.64 15.61
CA GLY A 165 13.58 14.77 16.54
C GLY A 165 15.00 14.38 16.07
N MET A 166 15.35 14.64 14.81
CA MET A 166 16.68 14.38 14.25
C MET A 166 17.66 15.55 14.36
N LEU A 167 17.19 16.75 14.72
CA LEU A 167 18.04 17.94 14.87
C LEU A 167 19.10 17.71 15.95
N ASP A 168 18.66 17.43 17.19
CA ASP A 168 19.56 17.26 18.33
C ASP A 168 20.62 16.15 18.11
N PRO A 169 20.29 14.94 17.61
CA PRO A 169 21.31 13.92 17.32
C PRO A 169 22.31 14.32 16.23
N LEU A 170 21.86 14.98 15.14
CA LEU A 170 22.76 15.39 14.07
C LEU A 170 23.70 16.52 14.51
N GLU A 171 23.22 17.49 15.29
CA GLU A 171 24.06 18.55 15.85
C GLU A 171 25.21 17.98 16.68
N VAL A 172 24.97 16.89 17.41
CA VAL A 172 25.99 16.21 18.22
C VAL A 172 26.96 15.42 17.36
N HIS A 173 26.48 14.68 16.35
CA HIS A 173 27.34 13.83 15.52
C HIS A 173 28.12 14.60 14.44
N LEU A 174 27.68 15.80 14.08
CA LEU A 174 28.31 16.68 13.08
C LEU A 174 29.12 17.83 13.70
N LEU A 175 29.50 17.75 14.98
CA LEU A 175 30.39 18.74 15.63
C LEU A 175 31.73 18.91 14.91
N ASP A 176 32.22 17.85 14.26
CA ASP A 176 33.43 17.86 13.44
C ASP A 176 33.26 18.67 12.13
N PHE A 177 32.02 18.98 11.76
CA PHE A 177 31.64 19.64 10.51
C PHE A 177 30.88 20.96 10.76
N PRO A 178 31.54 21.98 11.35
CA PRO A 178 30.88 23.22 11.77
C PRO A 178 30.31 24.07 10.62
N ASN A 179 30.69 23.75 9.37
CA ASN A 179 30.23 24.46 8.17
C ASN A 179 28.96 23.85 7.56
N ILE A 180 28.46 22.73 8.10
CA ILE A 180 27.24 22.08 7.61
C ILE A 180 26.06 22.64 8.40
N VAL A 181 25.15 23.29 7.69
CA VAL A 181 23.92 23.84 8.28
C VAL A 181 22.91 22.71 8.46
N ILE A 182 22.36 22.56 9.66
CA ILE A 182 21.30 21.60 9.96
C ILE A 182 19.98 22.36 10.06
N LYS A 183 19.02 22.04 9.19
CA LYS A 183 17.73 22.75 9.09
C LYS A 183 16.55 21.79 9.23
N GLY A 184 15.50 22.22 9.91
CA GLY A 184 14.22 21.49 9.96
C GLY A 184 13.33 21.77 8.75
N SER A 185 12.38 20.87 8.48
CA SER A 185 11.31 21.07 7.50
C SER A 185 9.96 21.23 8.19
N GLU A 186 9.16 22.22 7.77
CA GLU A 186 7.73 22.31 8.09
C GLU A 186 6.89 21.49 7.11
N LEU A 187 7.44 21.21 5.93
CA LEU A 187 6.81 20.36 4.92
C LEU A 187 6.93 18.90 5.32
N GLN A 188 5.80 18.19 5.40
CA GLN A 188 5.77 16.75 5.62
C GLN A 188 5.97 16.01 4.31
N LEU A 189 7.21 15.93 3.84
CA LEU A 189 7.55 15.27 2.58
C LEU A 189 7.32 13.74 2.63
N PRO A 190 6.84 13.10 1.55
CA PRO A 190 6.37 11.71 1.59
C PRO A 190 7.49 10.68 1.35
N PHE A 191 8.73 10.96 1.76
CA PHE A 191 9.88 10.07 1.50
C PHE A 191 9.70 8.67 2.11
N GLN A 192 8.91 8.56 3.19
CA GLN A 192 8.55 7.25 3.75
C GLN A 192 7.85 6.30 2.76
N ALA A 193 7.17 6.84 1.74
CA ALA A 193 6.49 6.04 0.71
C ALA A 193 7.46 5.37 -0.27
N CYS A 194 8.74 5.76 -0.25
CA CYS A 194 9.78 5.17 -1.08
C CYS A 194 9.90 3.64 -0.87
N LEU A 195 9.68 3.15 0.35
CA LEU A 195 9.65 1.70 0.63
C LEU A 195 8.50 0.93 -0.01
N LYS A 196 7.46 1.62 -0.50
CA LYS A 196 6.36 0.97 -1.21
C LYS A 196 6.73 0.59 -2.65
N ILE A 197 7.87 1.08 -3.13
CA ILE A 197 8.47 0.71 -4.42
C ILE A 197 9.14 -0.65 -4.25
N GLU A 198 8.77 -1.62 -5.10
CA GLU A 198 9.23 -3.01 -5.00
C GLU A 198 10.75 -3.14 -5.00
N LYS A 199 11.44 -2.41 -5.87
CA LYS A 199 12.91 -2.42 -5.98
C LYS A 199 13.59 -2.13 -4.63
N PHE A 200 13.09 -1.14 -3.89
CA PHE A 200 13.65 -0.77 -2.59
C PHE A 200 13.12 -1.66 -1.46
N GLY A 201 11.82 -1.96 -1.46
CA GLY A 201 11.20 -2.83 -0.46
C GLY A 201 11.84 -4.21 -0.40
N ASP A 202 12.03 -4.84 -1.56
CA ASP A 202 12.65 -6.16 -1.68
C ASP A 202 14.11 -6.15 -1.26
N LEU A 203 14.88 -5.15 -1.70
CA LEU A 203 16.29 -4.98 -1.32
C LEU A 203 16.45 -4.94 0.20
N ILE A 204 15.63 -4.14 0.88
CA ILE A 204 15.70 -3.96 2.33
C ILE A 204 15.26 -5.22 3.06
N LEU A 205 14.20 -5.88 2.60
CA LEU A 205 13.71 -7.11 3.23
C LEU A 205 14.66 -8.30 3.06
N LYS A 206 15.34 -8.40 1.91
CA LYS A 206 16.28 -9.49 1.59
C LYS A 206 17.68 -9.28 2.15
N ALA A 207 18.02 -8.06 2.59
CA ALA A 207 19.34 -7.76 3.13
C ALA A 207 19.64 -8.56 4.41
N THR A 208 20.79 -9.23 4.42
CA THR A 208 21.30 -10.03 5.55
C THR A 208 22.24 -9.23 6.47
N GLU A 209 22.75 -8.09 5.99
CA GLU A 209 23.67 -7.23 6.72
C GLU A 209 23.41 -5.74 6.42
N PRO A 210 23.89 -4.80 7.27
CA PRO A 210 23.83 -3.37 7.00
C PRO A 210 24.69 -3.00 5.79
N GLN A 211 24.10 -2.36 4.78
CA GLN A 211 24.80 -1.96 3.56
C GLN A 211 24.31 -0.60 3.05
N MET A 212 25.19 0.14 2.38
CA MET A 212 24.86 1.41 1.72
C MET A 212 24.64 1.15 0.24
N VAL A 213 23.49 1.54 -0.30
CA VAL A 213 23.18 1.36 -1.71
C VAL A 213 22.90 2.72 -2.34
N LEU A 214 23.58 2.98 -3.47
CA LEU A 214 23.46 4.22 -4.22
C LEU A 214 22.45 4.07 -5.35
N TYR A 215 21.53 5.02 -5.45
CA TYR A 215 20.57 5.13 -6.55
C TYR A 215 20.55 6.55 -7.10
N ASN A 216 20.05 6.69 -8.33
CA ASN A 216 19.56 7.97 -8.82
C ASN A 216 18.04 7.87 -8.93
N ILE A 217 17.30 8.52 -8.03
CA ILE A 217 15.83 8.44 -7.97
C ILE A 217 15.16 9.12 -9.16
N TYR A 218 15.86 9.99 -9.90
CA TYR A 218 15.33 10.63 -11.10
C TYR A 218 15.53 9.80 -12.36
N ASP A 219 16.25 8.67 -12.28
CA ASP A 219 16.70 7.93 -13.46
C ASP A 219 17.35 8.92 -14.45
N ASP A 220 16.77 9.06 -15.65
CA ASP A 220 17.27 9.91 -16.72
C ASP A 220 16.53 11.25 -16.91
N TRP A 221 15.60 11.61 -16.01
CA TRP A 221 14.73 12.78 -16.21
C TRP A 221 15.48 14.11 -16.34
N LEU A 222 16.66 14.24 -15.74
CA LEU A 222 17.46 15.47 -15.84
C LEU A 222 17.97 15.76 -17.26
N LYS A 223 17.83 14.83 -18.21
CA LYS A 223 18.11 15.04 -19.63
C LYS A 223 17.03 15.90 -20.32
N SER A 224 15.76 15.78 -19.92
CA SER A 224 14.62 16.48 -20.55
C SER A 224 13.99 17.56 -19.66
N ILE A 225 14.09 17.45 -18.33
CA ILE A 225 13.46 18.39 -17.39
C ILE A 225 14.45 18.93 -16.35
N SER A 226 14.10 20.09 -15.76
CA SER A 226 14.88 20.70 -14.69
C SER A 226 14.84 19.88 -13.39
N SER A 227 15.82 20.08 -12.51
CA SER A 227 15.84 19.47 -11.17
C SER A 227 14.61 19.84 -10.34
N PHE A 228 14.10 21.07 -10.48
CA PHE A 228 12.88 21.53 -9.83
C PHE A 228 11.67 20.68 -10.25
N THR A 229 11.52 20.46 -11.55
CA THR A 229 10.43 19.66 -12.11
C THR A 229 10.59 18.19 -11.74
N ALA A 230 11.80 17.65 -11.80
CA ALA A 230 12.09 16.25 -11.42
C ALA A 230 11.79 15.98 -9.94
N PHE A 231 12.17 16.89 -9.05
CA PHE A 231 11.82 16.80 -7.63
C PHE A 231 10.30 16.87 -7.43
N SER A 232 9.63 17.80 -8.12
CA SER A 232 8.16 17.94 -8.03
C SER A 232 7.45 16.65 -8.47
N ARG A 233 7.93 16.01 -9.55
CA ARG A 233 7.48 14.70 -10.01
C ARG A 233 7.67 13.62 -8.95
N ILE A 234 8.84 13.52 -8.32
CA ILE A 234 9.07 12.56 -7.23
C ILE A 234 8.12 12.79 -6.05
N VAL A 235 7.97 14.03 -5.59
CA VAL A 235 7.07 14.31 -4.47
C VAL A 235 5.65 13.92 -4.82
N LEU A 236 5.20 14.21 -6.05
CA LEU A 236 3.88 13.84 -6.53
C LEU A 236 3.67 12.32 -6.53
N ILE A 237 4.62 11.57 -7.09
CA ILE A 237 4.56 10.10 -7.14
C ILE A 237 4.56 9.51 -5.73
N LEU A 238 5.50 9.92 -4.89
CA LEU A 238 5.61 9.42 -3.52
C LEU A 238 4.38 9.79 -2.67
N ARG A 239 3.80 10.98 -2.88
CA ARG A 239 2.55 11.39 -2.21
C ARG A 239 1.39 10.51 -2.66
N ALA A 240 1.25 10.24 -3.96
CA ALA A 240 0.22 9.37 -4.49
C ALA A 240 0.36 7.93 -3.95
N LEU A 241 1.58 7.38 -3.91
CA LEU A 241 1.87 6.07 -3.30
C LEU A 241 1.59 6.07 -1.79
N HIS A 242 1.82 7.19 -1.11
CA HIS A 242 1.48 7.33 0.30
C HIS A 242 -0.04 7.23 0.52
N VAL A 243 -0.81 7.99 -0.27
CA VAL A 243 -2.28 8.10 -0.22
C VAL A 243 -2.97 6.80 -0.63
N ASN A 244 -2.68 6.30 -1.84
CA ASN A 244 -3.27 5.08 -2.37
C ASN A 244 -2.24 4.33 -3.24
N ASN A 245 -1.58 3.37 -2.60
CA ASN A 245 -0.50 2.60 -3.22
C ASN A 245 -0.96 1.85 -4.49
N GLU A 246 -2.13 1.20 -4.44
CA GLU A 246 -2.64 0.38 -5.54
C GLU A 246 -3.00 1.23 -6.76
N LYS A 247 -3.80 2.28 -6.56
CA LYS A 247 -4.19 3.18 -7.66
C LYS A 247 -2.99 3.91 -8.24
N ALA A 248 -2.06 4.39 -7.40
CA ALA A 248 -0.85 5.05 -7.88
C ALA A 248 0.02 4.11 -8.72
N LYS A 249 0.22 2.85 -8.31
CA LYS A 249 0.95 1.85 -9.10
C LYS A 249 0.29 1.56 -10.45
N MET A 250 -1.05 1.46 -10.47
CA MET A 250 -1.81 1.32 -11.71
C MET A 250 -1.60 2.52 -12.64
N LEU A 251 -1.65 3.74 -12.12
CA LEU A 251 -1.46 4.96 -12.91
C LEU A 251 -0.03 5.08 -13.47
N LEU A 252 0.97 4.57 -12.74
CA LEU A 252 2.36 4.55 -13.21
C LEU A 252 2.59 3.54 -14.35
N LYS A 253 1.80 2.46 -14.43
CA LYS A 253 1.90 1.42 -15.47
C LYS A 253 0.56 1.25 -16.19
N PRO A 254 0.15 2.22 -17.03
CA PRO A 254 -1.15 2.20 -17.68
C PRO A 254 -1.27 1.13 -18.78
N ASP A 255 -0.14 0.72 -19.37
CA ASP A 255 -0.08 -0.30 -20.43
C ASP A 255 1.06 -1.30 -20.16
N LYS A 256 0.88 -2.55 -20.59
CA LYS A 256 1.85 -3.64 -20.50
C LYS A 256 3.08 -3.40 -21.40
N THR A 257 2.93 -2.60 -22.46
CA THR A 257 4.03 -2.22 -23.36
C THR A 257 5.10 -1.38 -22.67
N ILE A 258 4.74 -0.70 -21.57
CA ILE A 258 5.65 0.17 -20.83
C ILE A 258 6.50 -0.69 -19.89
N VAL A 259 7.79 -0.74 -20.18
CA VAL A 259 8.78 -1.49 -19.40
C VAL A 259 9.55 -0.53 -18.49
N THR A 260 9.94 -1.02 -17.31
CA THR A 260 10.94 -0.37 -16.46
C THR A 260 12.28 -1.03 -16.73
N GLU A 261 13.28 -0.25 -17.14
CA GLU A 261 14.62 -0.78 -17.38
C GLU A 261 15.24 -1.33 -16.09
N PRO A 262 16.11 -2.35 -16.15
CA PRO A 262 16.65 -2.99 -14.94
C PRO A 262 17.38 -2.04 -14.00
N HIS A 263 18.05 -1.03 -14.56
CA HIS A 263 18.78 -0.01 -13.79
C HIS A 263 17.88 1.15 -13.33
N HIS A 264 16.74 1.37 -13.98
CA HIS A 264 15.77 2.39 -13.61
C HIS A 264 14.86 1.99 -12.46
N ILE A 265 14.26 2.98 -11.80
CA ILE A 265 13.27 2.81 -10.75
C ILE A 265 11.86 2.99 -11.32
N TRP A 266 11.70 3.96 -12.23
CA TRP A 266 10.41 4.33 -12.80
C TRP A 266 10.22 3.76 -14.20
N PRO A 267 8.95 3.57 -14.64
CA PRO A 267 8.66 3.17 -16.01
C PRO A 267 9.21 4.17 -17.03
N THR A 268 9.76 3.68 -18.14
CA THR A 268 10.27 4.53 -19.22
C THR A 268 9.08 5.10 -19.99
N LEU A 269 8.76 6.37 -19.76
CA LEU A 269 7.65 7.11 -20.39
C LEU A 269 8.18 8.30 -21.17
N THR A 270 7.46 8.70 -22.22
CA THR A 270 7.69 9.97 -22.92
C THR A 270 7.22 11.16 -22.08
N ASP A 271 7.69 12.38 -22.38
CA ASP A 271 7.29 13.58 -21.62
C ASP A 271 5.77 13.85 -21.71
N GLU A 272 5.12 13.53 -22.83
CA GLU A 272 3.66 13.65 -22.97
C GLU A 272 2.91 12.62 -22.11
N GLN A 273 3.41 11.39 -22.03
CA GLN A 273 2.86 10.36 -21.15
C GLN A 273 3.04 10.75 -19.68
N TRP A 274 4.22 11.26 -19.31
CA TRP A 274 4.47 11.78 -17.96
C TRP A 274 3.47 12.88 -17.59
N LEU A 275 3.14 13.81 -18.49
CA LEU A 275 2.15 14.85 -18.21
C LEU A 275 0.77 14.27 -17.87
N LYS A 276 0.34 13.23 -18.59
CA LYS A 276 -0.95 12.54 -18.34
C LYS A 276 -0.92 11.82 -16.99
N VAL A 277 0.17 11.11 -16.68
CA VAL A 277 0.36 10.41 -15.40
C VAL A 277 0.41 11.39 -14.24
N GLU A 278 1.16 12.49 -14.35
CA GLU A 278 1.25 13.54 -13.33
C GLU A 278 -0.12 14.16 -13.03
N CYS A 279 -0.92 14.48 -14.06
CA CYS A 279 -2.29 14.95 -13.87
C CYS A 279 -3.13 13.93 -13.08
N ALA A 280 -3.08 12.66 -13.48
CA ALA A 280 -3.85 11.61 -12.81
C ALA A 280 -3.41 11.37 -11.35
N LEU A 281 -2.10 11.44 -11.06
CA LEU A 281 -1.57 11.32 -9.70
C LEU A 281 -1.98 12.51 -8.82
N ARG A 282 -1.94 13.73 -9.38
CA ARG A 282 -2.44 14.94 -8.70
C ARG A 282 -3.92 14.80 -8.36
N ASP A 283 -4.74 14.38 -9.31
CA ASP A 283 -6.19 14.25 -9.12
C ASP A 283 -6.53 13.16 -8.09
N LEU A 284 -5.75 12.08 -8.03
CA LEU A 284 -5.84 11.06 -7.00
C LEU A 284 -5.58 11.62 -5.59
N ILE A 285 -4.53 12.42 -5.43
CA ILE A 285 -4.18 13.05 -4.14
C ILE A 285 -5.26 14.04 -3.71
N LEU A 286 -5.71 14.90 -4.64
CA LEU A 286 -6.73 15.90 -4.35
C LEU A 286 -8.08 15.26 -4.03
N SER A 287 -8.45 14.18 -4.73
CA SER A 287 -9.69 13.45 -4.46
C SER A 287 -9.70 12.80 -3.08
N ASP A 288 -8.57 12.25 -2.63
CA ASP A 288 -8.44 11.70 -1.28
C ASP A 288 -8.52 12.80 -0.21
N TYR A 289 -7.83 13.93 -0.42
CA TYR A 289 -7.91 15.08 0.48
C TYR A 289 -9.35 15.63 0.58
N ALA A 290 -10.02 15.81 -0.57
CA ALA A 290 -11.41 16.23 -0.69
C ALA A 290 -12.36 15.31 0.08
N LYS A 291 -12.19 13.98 -0.09
CA LYS A 291 -13.01 12.99 0.60
C LYS A 291 -12.79 12.97 2.10
N LYS A 292 -11.55 13.14 2.57
CA LYS A 292 -11.22 13.15 4.01
C LYS A 292 -11.71 14.41 4.72
N ASN A 293 -11.66 15.55 4.03
CA ASN A 293 -12.01 16.85 4.62
C ASN A 293 -13.41 17.34 4.23
N ASN A 294 -14.16 16.58 3.42
CA ASN A 294 -15.46 16.97 2.87
C ASN A 294 -15.41 18.33 2.13
N VAL A 295 -14.41 18.50 1.26
CA VAL A 295 -14.19 19.73 0.46
C VAL A 295 -14.29 19.38 -1.02
N ASN A 296 -14.88 20.26 -1.82
CA ASN A 296 -14.89 20.11 -3.28
C ASN A 296 -13.50 20.47 -3.86
N THR A 297 -12.95 19.62 -4.73
CA THR A 297 -11.62 19.85 -5.33
C THR A 297 -11.57 21.13 -6.16
N SER A 298 -12.69 21.56 -6.75
CA SER A 298 -12.74 22.81 -7.54
C SER A 298 -12.67 24.08 -6.70
N ALA A 299 -12.89 23.99 -5.39
CA ALA A 299 -12.79 25.12 -4.48
C ALA A 299 -11.34 25.42 -4.03
N LEU A 300 -10.38 24.55 -4.40
CA LEU A 300 -8.98 24.69 -4.02
C LEU A 300 -8.23 25.65 -4.97
N THR A 301 -7.52 26.59 -4.38
CA THR A 301 -6.58 27.48 -5.08
C THR A 301 -5.28 26.77 -5.45
N GLN A 302 -4.53 27.33 -6.41
CA GLN A 302 -3.23 26.74 -6.81
C GLN A 302 -2.21 26.69 -5.67
N SER A 303 -2.23 27.66 -4.75
CA SER A 303 -1.41 27.63 -3.54
C SER A 303 -1.81 26.50 -2.60
N GLU A 304 -3.11 26.30 -2.36
CA GLU A 304 -3.61 25.21 -1.52
C GLU A 304 -3.30 23.84 -2.15
N ILE A 305 -3.44 23.69 -3.48
CA ILE A 305 -3.06 22.46 -4.20
C ILE A 305 -1.57 22.15 -4.00
N ARG A 306 -0.70 23.15 -4.18
CA ARG A 306 0.74 23.00 -3.96
C ARG A 306 1.04 22.60 -2.52
N ASP A 307 0.41 23.26 -1.56
CA ASP A 307 0.63 23.02 -0.12
C ASP A 307 0.15 21.62 0.29
N ILE A 308 -0.98 21.13 -0.25
CA ILE A 308 -1.45 19.74 -0.07
C ILE A 308 -0.42 18.73 -0.60
N ILE A 309 0.12 18.96 -1.80
CA ILE A 309 1.09 18.04 -2.42
C ILE A 309 2.41 18.06 -1.65
N LEU A 310 2.88 19.22 -1.21
CA LEU A 310 4.08 19.37 -0.40
C LEU A 310 3.89 18.92 1.06
N GLY A 311 2.65 18.76 1.52
CA GLY A 311 2.32 18.29 2.86
C GLY A 311 2.48 19.37 3.92
N ALA A 312 2.15 20.62 3.58
CA ALA A 312 2.03 21.70 4.55
C ALA A 312 0.69 21.60 5.30
N GLU A 313 0.67 22.08 6.54
CA GLU A 313 -0.57 22.14 7.33
C GLU A 313 -1.46 23.27 6.80
N ILE A 314 -2.60 22.90 6.21
CA ILE A 314 -3.60 23.86 5.72
C ILE A 314 -4.92 23.67 6.45
N ALA A 315 -5.58 24.79 6.78
CA ALA A 315 -6.96 24.78 7.24
C ALA A 315 -7.89 24.47 6.05
N PRO A 316 -8.89 23.57 6.19
CA PRO A 316 -9.88 23.35 5.14
C PRO A 316 -10.59 24.66 4.78
N PRO A 317 -10.86 24.93 3.48
CA PRO A 317 -11.56 26.14 3.06
C PRO A 317 -12.98 26.20 3.66
N SER A 318 -13.39 27.39 4.09
CA SER A 318 -14.69 27.62 4.73
C SER A 318 -15.87 27.33 3.79
N GLN A 319 -17.00 26.86 4.35
CA GLN A 319 -18.21 26.52 3.58
C GLN A 319 -18.74 27.68 2.73
N GLN A 320 -18.60 28.93 3.21
CA GLN A 320 -19.00 30.12 2.49
C GLN A 320 -18.19 30.33 1.20
N ARG A 321 -16.89 30.00 1.22
CA ARG A 321 -16.01 30.07 0.05
C ARG A 321 -16.33 28.95 -0.96
N GLN A 322 -16.76 27.79 -0.47
CA GLN A 322 -17.18 26.67 -1.31
C GLN A 322 -18.45 27.02 -2.11
N GLN A 323 -19.45 27.64 -1.46
CA GLN A 323 -20.68 28.09 -2.12
C GLN A 323 -20.42 29.14 -3.22
N ILE A 324 -19.50 30.09 -2.98
CA ILE A 324 -19.15 31.12 -3.97
C ILE A 324 -18.48 30.49 -5.20
N ALA A 325 -17.56 29.54 -5.00
CA ALA A 325 -16.90 28.84 -6.10
C ALA A 325 -17.87 27.99 -6.94
N GLU A 326 -18.89 27.39 -6.31
CA GLU A 326 -19.94 26.63 -7.02
C GLU A 326 -20.84 27.55 -7.87
N ILE A 327 -21.19 28.73 -7.36
CA ILE A 327 -21.97 29.74 -8.09
C ILE A 327 -21.17 30.28 -9.29
N GLU A 328 -19.88 30.59 -9.12
CA GLU A 328 -19.01 31.03 -10.21
C GLU A 328 -18.85 29.95 -11.28
N LYS A 329 -18.76 28.67 -10.90
CA LYS A 329 -18.66 27.57 -11.85
C LYS A 329 -19.95 27.35 -12.64
N GLN A 330 -21.11 27.42 -11.99
CA GLN A 330 -22.42 27.36 -12.67
C GLN A 330 -22.60 28.50 -13.68
N SER A 331 -22.18 29.73 -13.33
CA SER A 331 -22.23 30.86 -14.27
C SER A 331 -21.33 30.69 -15.50
N ARG A 332 -20.17 30.01 -15.36
CA ARG A 332 -19.28 29.69 -16.49
C ARG A 332 -19.80 28.53 -17.36
N GLU A 333 -20.40 27.50 -16.76
CA GLU A 333 -20.92 26.33 -17.49
C GLU A 333 -22.17 26.64 -18.34
N THR A 334 -22.85 27.77 -18.10
CA THR A 334 -24.04 28.18 -18.88
C THR A 334 -23.72 28.56 -20.34
N THR A 335 -22.44 28.58 -20.77
CA THR A 335 -22.06 29.09 -22.10
C THR A 335 -21.79 28.01 -23.17
N GLN A 336 -21.70 26.72 -22.83
CA GLN A 336 -21.52 25.65 -23.84
C GLN A 336 -22.19 24.32 -23.43
N LEU A 337 -23.43 24.12 -23.86
CA LEU A 337 -24.04 22.80 -23.97
C LEU A 337 -24.61 22.65 -25.39
N THR A 338 -23.88 21.92 -26.26
CA THR A 338 -24.42 21.41 -27.53
C THR A 338 -24.60 19.90 -27.36
N ALA A 339 -25.84 19.44 -27.31
CA ALA A 339 -26.17 18.01 -27.21
C ALA A 339 -25.84 17.29 -28.52
N VAL A 340 -25.17 16.13 -28.45
CA VAL A 340 -24.87 15.30 -29.62
C VAL A 340 -25.81 14.09 -29.62
N THR A 341 -26.63 13.98 -30.67
CA THR A 341 -27.48 12.82 -30.95
C THR A 341 -26.71 11.81 -31.80
N THR A 342 -26.56 10.58 -31.30
CA THR A 342 -25.95 9.48 -32.06
C THR A 342 -27.02 8.47 -32.45
N ARG A 343 -27.07 8.10 -33.74
CA ARG A 343 -27.96 7.03 -34.26
C ARG A 343 -27.20 5.72 -34.33
N THR A 344 -27.75 4.66 -33.76
CA THR A 344 -27.20 3.29 -33.85
C THR A 344 -28.32 2.27 -34.00
N THR A 345 -28.09 1.22 -34.78
CA THR A 345 -29.03 0.12 -35.05
C THR A 345 -28.70 -1.12 -34.22
N ASN A 346 -29.71 -1.79 -33.67
CA ASN A 346 -29.56 -3.09 -33.01
C ASN A 346 -29.44 -4.23 -34.05
N VAL A 347 -28.99 -5.42 -33.62
CA VAL A 347 -28.82 -6.65 -34.44
C VAL A 347 -30.11 -7.11 -35.14
N HIS A 348 -31.26 -6.54 -34.79
CA HIS A 348 -32.57 -6.79 -35.41
C HIS A 348 -33.07 -5.67 -36.36
N GLY A 349 -32.26 -4.64 -36.62
CA GLY A 349 -32.58 -3.61 -37.63
C GLY A 349 -33.39 -2.40 -37.14
N ASP A 350 -33.73 -2.32 -35.86
CA ASP A 350 -34.42 -1.15 -35.30
C ASP A 350 -33.45 0.00 -34.99
N GLU A 351 -33.80 1.23 -35.43
CA GLU A 351 -33.03 2.45 -35.19
C GLU A 351 -33.23 2.99 -33.77
N LEU A 352 -32.15 3.09 -32.99
CA LEU A 352 -32.12 3.77 -31.70
C LEU A 352 -31.46 5.16 -31.87
N ILE A 353 -32.22 6.21 -31.53
CA ILE A 353 -31.70 7.59 -31.45
C ILE A 353 -31.43 7.90 -29.98
N ILE A 354 -30.15 8.02 -29.61
CA ILE A 354 -29.75 8.34 -28.23
C ILE A 354 -29.19 9.76 -28.21
N THR A 355 -29.84 10.62 -27.42
CA THR A 355 -29.38 11.99 -27.15
C THR A 355 -28.54 11.96 -25.89
N THR A 356 -27.23 12.14 -26.02
CA THR A 356 -26.33 12.18 -24.85
C THR A 356 -25.98 13.64 -24.54
N THR A 357 -26.29 14.09 -23.33
CA THR A 357 -26.10 15.49 -22.89
C THR A 357 -24.79 15.71 -22.14
N SER A 358 -24.00 14.66 -21.84
CA SER A 358 -22.77 14.75 -21.04
C SER A 358 -21.65 13.79 -21.49
N PRO A 359 -20.41 14.30 -21.68
CA PRO A 359 -19.23 13.46 -21.94
C PRO A 359 -18.89 12.46 -20.82
N TYR A 360 -19.33 12.75 -19.58
CA TYR A 360 -19.07 11.91 -18.41
C TYR A 360 -19.79 10.56 -18.47
N GLU A 361 -21.01 10.53 -19.02
CA GLU A 361 -21.79 9.29 -19.14
C GLU A 361 -21.21 8.35 -20.21
N GLN A 362 -20.61 8.89 -21.28
CA GLN A 362 -19.90 8.10 -22.29
C GLN A 362 -18.65 7.41 -21.71
N GLN A 363 -17.88 8.09 -20.85
CA GLN A 363 -16.73 7.49 -20.16
C GLN A 363 -17.12 6.50 -19.06
N ALA A 364 -18.17 6.79 -18.28
CA ALA A 364 -18.62 5.92 -17.21
C ALA A 364 -19.20 4.59 -17.72
N PHE A 365 -19.80 4.57 -18.92
CA PHE A 365 -20.35 3.34 -19.50
C PHE A 365 -19.25 2.39 -20.03
N ALA A 366 -18.17 2.92 -20.61
CA ALA A 366 -17.02 2.14 -21.06
C ALA A 366 -16.27 1.44 -19.89
N SER A 367 -16.36 1.97 -18.67
CA SER A 367 -15.63 1.49 -17.49
C SER A 367 -16.19 0.22 -16.84
N LYS A 368 -17.40 -0.24 -17.20
CA LYS A 368 -18.06 -1.35 -16.48
C LYS A 368 -17.58 -2.74 -16.87
N THR A 369 -16.87 -2.89 -17.99
CA THR A 369 -16.52 -4.18 -18.61
C THR A 369 -15.03 -4.36 -18.96
N ASP A 370 -14.13 -3.45 -18.55
CA ASP A 370 -12.70 -3.63 -18.85
C ASP A 370 -12.05 -4.64 -17.89
N TRP A 371 -12.01 -5.90 -18.32
CA TRP A 371 -11.34 -6.97 -17.59
C TRP A 371 -9.82 -6.79 -17.54
N ARG A 372 -9.21 -6.01 -18.45
CA ARG A 372 -7.75 -5.80 -18.50
C ARG A 372 -7.29 -4.95 -17.32
N VAL A 373 -8.00 -3.85 -17.06
CA VAL A 373 -7.76 -2.98 -15.90
C VAL A 373 -7.86 -3.78 -14.59
N ARG A 374 -8.85 -4.67 -14.49
CA ARG A 374 -8.99 -5.55 -13.31
C ARG A 374 -7.90 -6.61 -13.24
N ALA A 375 -7.48 -7.19 -14.35
CA ALA A 375 -6.38 -8.16 -14.39
C ALA A 375 -5.07 -7.55 -13.89
N ILE A 376 -4.74 -6.32 -14.30
CA ILE A 376 -3.59 -5.56 -13.79
C ILE A 376 -3.76 -5.22 -12.30
N SER A 377 -4.98 -4.92 -11.86
CA SER A 377 -5.23 -4.66 -10.44
C SER A 377 -5.03 -5.92 -9.58
N ALA A 378 -5.48 -7.07 -10.08
CA ALA A 378 -5.41 -8.35 -9.37
C ALA A 378 -3.96 -8.78 -9.10
N THR A 379 -2.99 -8.39 -9.93
CA THR A 379 -1.56 -8.69 -9.67
C THR A 379 -1.04 -8.00 -8.41
N ASN A 380 -1.72 -6.98 -7.88
CA ASN A 380 -1.35 -6.27 -6.66
C ASN A 380 -2.01 -6.84 -5.39
N LEU A 381 -2.85 -7.88 -5.49
CA LEU A 381 -3.56 -8.46 -4.32
C LEU A 381 -2.61 -8.97 -3.23
N TYR A 382 -1.40 -9.39 -3.59
CA TYR A 382 -0.38 -9.81 -2.63
C TYR A 382 0.01 -8.71 -1.63
N LEU A 383 -0.19 -7.42 -1.97
CA LEU A 383 0.10 -6.31 -1.06
C LEU A 383 -0.87 -6.27 0.13
N ARG A 384 -2.13 -6.66 -0.08
CA ARG A 384 -3.19 -6.66 0.95
C ARG A 384 -2.97 -7.75 2.00
N VAL A 385 -2.30 -8.82 1.61
CA VAL A 385 -1.94 -9.95 2.46
C VAL A 385 -1.01 -9.55 3.63
N ASN A 386 -0.36 -8.39 3.57
CA ASN A 386 0.44 -7.86 4.67
C ASN A 386 -0.41 -7.32 5.84
N HIS A 387 -1.66 -6.95 5.58
CA HIS A 387 -2.57 -6.36 6.54
C HIS A 387 -3.87 -7.16 6.57
N ILE A 388 -3.89 -8.23 7.37
CA ILE A 388 -5.07 -9.09 7.55
C ILE A 388 -5.68 -8.83 8.92
N TYR A 389 -6.94 -8.42 8.93
CA TYR A 389 -7.75 -8.24 10.12
C TYR A 389 -8.68 -9.44 10.29
N VAL A 390 -8.75 -9.98 11.50
CA VAL A 390 -9.69 -11.06 11.84
C VAL A 390 -10.74 -10.47 12.78
N ASN A 391 -11.99 -10.46 12.34
CA ASN A 391 -13.14 -10.01 13.09
C ASN A 391 -13.74 -11.21 13.82
N SER A 392 -13.22 -11.47 15.02
CA SER A 392 -13.71 -12.52 15.91
C SER A 392 -14.49 -11.91 17.08
N ASP A 393 -15.57 -12.57 17.48
CA ASP A 393 -16.29 -12.26 18.72
C ASP A 393 -15.48 -12.69 19.96
N ASP A 394 -15.90 -12.26 21.16
CA ASP A 394 -15.29 -12.67 22.43
C ASP A 394 -15.30 -14.19 22.61
N ILE A 395 -14.28 -14.72 23.28
CA ILE A 395 -14.07 -16.16 23.48
C ILE A 395 -15.26 -16.76 24.23
N LYS A 396 -16.03 -17.63 23.56
CA LYS A 396 -17.09 -18.44 24.17
C LYS A 396 -16.53 -19.82 24.51
N GLU A 397 -16.66 -20.28 25.76
CA GLU A 397 -16.17 -21.59 26.23
C GLU A 397 -16.85 -22.80 25.55
N THR A 398 -18.00 -22.58 24.91
CA THR A 398 -18.87 -23.64 24.36
C THR A 398 -18.79 -23.80 22.83
N GLY A 399 -17.93 -23.03 22.13
CA GLY A 399 -17.85 -23.02 20.66
C GLY A 399 -16.57 -23.63 20.09
N TYR A 400 -16.61 -24.04 18.82
CA TYR A 400 -15.42 -24.46 18.09
C TYR A 400 -14.53 -23.26 17.71
N THR A 401 -13.21 -23.45 17.78
CA THR A 401 -12.23 -22.48 17.29
C THR A 401 -11.59 -22.97 16.00
N TYR A 402 -11.66 -22.16 14.94
CA TYR A 402 -11.13 -22.52 13.62
C TYR A 402 -9.74 -21.92 13.41
N ILE A 403 -8.78 -22.75 13.00
CA ILE A 403 -7.40 -22.32 12.72
C ILE A 403 -7.15 -22.39 11.22
N MET A 404 -6.92 -21.23 10.61
CA MET A 404 -6.60 -21.09 9.18
C MET A 404 -5.08 -20.93 8.98
N PRO A 405 -4.43 -21.83 8.22
CA PRO A 405 -3.04 -21.65 7.81
C PRO A 405 -2.85 -20.40 6.97
N LYS A 406 -1.83 -19.61 7.29
CA LYS A 406 -1.52 -18.41 6.52
C LYS A 406 -1.23 -18.76 5.05
N ASN A 407 -0.49 -19.82 4.76
CA ASN A 407 -0.07 -20.14 3.38
C ASN A 407 -1.26 -20.28 2.41
N ILE A 408 -2.30 -21.01 2.79
CA ILE A 408 -3.49 -21.19 1.96
C ILE A 408 -4.32 -19.91 1.92
N LEU A 409 -4.50 -19.20 3.03
CA LEU A 409 -5.19 -17.91 3.01
C LEU A 409 -4.54 -16.88 2.08
N LYS A 410 -3.20 -16.76 2.15
CA LYS A 410 -2.43 -15.85 1.27
C LYS A 410 -2.64 -16.19 -0.19
N LYS A 411 -2.57 -17.48 -0.56
CA LYS A 411 -2.78 -17.90 -1.95
C LYS A 411 -4.23 -17.69 -2.39
N PHE A 412 -5.22 -17.93 -1.53
CA PHE A 412 -6.64 -17.71 -1.83
C PHE A 412 -6.93 -16.24 -2.17
N ILE A 413 -6.32 -15.31 -1.43
CA ILE A 413 -6.41 -13.87 -1.73
C ILE A 413 -5.73 -13.53 -3.06
N CYS A 414 -4.55 -14.08 -3.33
CA CYS A 414 -3.80 -13.77 -4.56
C CYS A 414 -4.46 -14.30 -5.84
N ILE A 415 -5.22 -15.40 -5.78
CA ILE A 415 -5.91 -15.96 -6.95
C ILE A 415 -7.25 -15.28 -7.26
N ALA A 416 -7.73 -14.39 -6.40
CA ALA A 416 -9.06 -13.78 -6.50
C ALA A 416 -9.14 -12.62 -7.50
N ASP A 417 -10.36 -12.11 -7.70
CA ASP A 417 -10.61 -10.82 -8.35
C ASP A 417 -11.11 -9.79 -7.31
N LEU A 418 -10.82 -8.51 -7.52
CA LEU A 418 -11.24 -7.44 -6.61
C LEU A 418 -12.76 -7.19 -6.61
N ARG A 419 -13.47 -7.64 -7.64
CA ARG A 419 -14.91 -7.38 -7.82
C ARG A 419 -15.73 -8.66 -7.85
N THR A 420 -15.29 -9.64 -8.64
CA THR A 420 -15.97 -10.92 -8.80
C THR A 420 -15.59 -11.85 -7.65
N GLN A 421 -16.58 -12.37 -6.95
CA GLN A 421 -16.38 -13.27 -5.83
C GLN A 421 -15.88 -14.64 -6.32
N ILE A 422 -15.03 -15.27 -5.50
CA ILE A 422 -14.60 -16.66 -5.66
C ILE A 422 -14.81 -17.39 -4.35
N ALA A 423 -15.00 -18.71 -4.39
CA ALA A 423 -15.28 -19.55 -3.25
C ALA A 423 -14.44 -20.84 -3.23
N GLY A 424 -14.30 -21.45 -2.06
CA GLY A 424 -13.65 -22.74 -1.85
C GLY A 424 -14.23 -23.46 -0.65
N PHE A 425 -14.34 -24.78 -0.74
CA PHE A 425 -14.77 -25.64 0.36
C PHE A 425 -13.62 -25.89 1.34
N LEU A 426 -13.92 -25.84 2.64
CA LEU A 426 -12.96 -26.00 3.73
C LEU A 426 -13.01 -27.42 4.25
N TYR A 427 -11.86 -28.07 4.33
CA TYR A 427 -11.69 -29.39 4.91
C TYR A 427 -10.59 -29.38 5.97
N GLY A 428 -10.78 -30.13 7.04
CA GLY A 428 -9.84 -30.13 8.15
C GLY A 428 -10.04 -31.27 9.11
N LEU A 429 -9.36 -31.18 10.26
CA LEU A 429 -9.50 -32.14 11.36
C LEU A 429 -9.26 -31.44 12.69
N SER A 430 -9.75 -32.06 13.77
CA SER A 430 -9.37 -31.67 15.12
C SER A 430 -8.04 -32.28 15.52
N PRO A 431 -7.14 -31.54 16.18
CA PRO A 431 -5.94 -32.12 16.76
C PRO A 431 -6.32 -33.14 17.83
N GLN A 432 -5.51 -34.20 17.99
CA GLN A 432 -5.78 -35.28 18.95
C GLN A 432 -5.93 -34.77 20.39
N ASP A 433 -5.23 -33.69 20.73
CA ASP A 433 -5.22 -33.10 22.07
C ASP A 433 -6.45 -32.23 22.38
N ASN A 434 -7.16 -31.73 21.36
CA ASN A 434 -8.28 -30.82 21.58
C ASN A 434 -9.39 -30.91 20.50
N PRO A 435 -10.53 -31.56 20.79
CA PRO A 435 -11.62 -31.72 19.84
C PRO A 435 -12.40 -30.43 19.56
N GLN A 436 -12.29 -29.41 20.41
CA GLN A 436 -12.95 -28.11 20.21
C GLN A 436 -12.19 -27.21 19.22
N VAL A 437 -10.96 -27.60 18.84
CA VAL A 437 -10.18 -26.89 17.81
C VAL A 437 -10.39 -27.58 16.46
N LYS A 438 -10.57 -26.79 15.41
CA LYS A 438 -10.72 -27.25 14.02
C LYS A 438 -9.60 -26.66 13.18
N GLU A 439 -8.63 -27.48 12.78
CA GLU A 439 -7.53 -27.06 11.93
C GLU A 439 -7.90 -27.24 10.46
N ILE A 440 -7.99 -26.15 9.71
CA ILE A 440 -8.25 -26.20 8.27
C ILE A 440 -6.97 -26.69 7.58
N ARG A 441 -7.05 -27.85 6.93
CA ARG A 441 -5.90 -28.46 6.23
C ARG A 441 -5.96 -28.30 4.72
N CYS A 442 -7.16 -28.19 4.16
CA CYS A 442 -7.37 -28.14 2.72
C CYS A 442 -8.43 -27.11 2.33
N ILE A 443 -8.16 -26.38 1.25
CA ILE A 443 -9.18 -25.64 0.49
C ILE A 443 -9.38 -26.35 -0.84
N ALA A 444 -10.57 -26.91 -1.06
CA ALA A 444 -10.98 -27.47 -2.33
C ALA A 444 -11.66 -26.39 -3.17
N ILE A 445 -11.10 -26.07 -4.33
CA ILE A 445 -11.63 -25.07 -5.26
C ILE A 445 -12.46 -25.79 -6.34
N PRO A 446 -13.80 -25.79 -6.26
CA PRO A 446 -14.63 -26.40 -7.29
C PRO A 446 -14.68 -25.53 -8.56
N PRO A 447 -15.14 -26.12 -9.70
CA PRO A 447 -15.68 -25.33 -10.81
C PRO A 447 -16.67 -24.28 -10.30
N GLN A 448 -16.58 -23.04 -10.74
CA GLN A 448 -17.45 -21.98 -10.22
C GLN A 448 -17.60 -20.81 -11.18
N HIS A 449 -18.73 -20.11 -11.03
CA HIS A 449 -19.02 -18.86 -11.71
C HIS A 449 -19.41 -17.80 -10.68
N GLY A 450 -18.74 -16.65 -10.72
CA GLY A 450 -18.85 -15.61 -9.70
C GLY A 450 -19.51 -14.34 -10.23
N THR A 451 -20.22 -13.64 -9.35
CA THR A 451 -20.68 -12.27 -9.59
C THR A 451 -20.11 -11.36 -8.51
N HIS A 452 -20.52 -10.09 -8.47
CA HIS A 452 -20.14 -9.19 -7.39
C HIS A 452 -20.93 -9.44 -6.08
N GLN A 453 -22.01 -10.22 -6.13
CA GLN A 453 -22.90 -10.48 -4.98
C GLN A 453 -22.87 -11.93 -4.51
N MET A 454 -22.78 -12.89 -5.43
CA MET A 454 -22.81 -14.31 -5.12
C MET A 454 -21.87 -15.13 -6.00
N VAL A 455 -21.54 -16.34 -5.54
CA VAL A 455 -20.84 -17.38 -6.30
C VAL A 455 -21.79 -18.55 -6.54
N THR A 456 -21.84 -19.03 -7.77
CA THR A 456 -22.55 -20.26 -8.14
C THR A 456 -21.56 -21.42 -8.13
N LEU A 457 -21.89 -22.43 -7.32
CA LEU A 457 -21.12 -23.65 -7.14
C LEU A 457 -21.92 -24.86 -7.67
N PRO A 458 -21.24 -25.90 -8.17
CA PRO A 458 -21.85 -27.19 -8.46
C PRO A 458 -22.49 -27.82 -7.21
N ALA A 459 -23.57 -28.56 -7.41
CA ALA A 459 -24.30 -29.22 -6.32
C ALA A 459 -23.50 -30.38 -5.69
N ASN A 460 -22.67 -31.06 -6.49
CA ASN A 460 -21.85 -32.17 -6.01
C ASN A 460 -20.66 -31.63 -5.20
N LEU A 461 -20.42 -32.22 -4.02
CA LEU A 461 -19.23 -31.93 -3.22
C LEU A 461 -17.97 -32.58 -3.84
N PRO A 462 -16.77 -32.05 -3.54
CA PRO A 462 -15.53 -32.63 -4.04
C PRO A 462 -15.27 -34.00 -3.40
N GLU A 463 -15.01 -35.00 -4.24
CA GLU A 463 -14.63 -36.35 -3.83
C GLU A 463 -13.17 -36.63 -4.22
N HIS A 464 -12.35 -37.10 -3.27
CA HIS A 464 -10.98 -37.52 -3.50
C HIS A 464 -10.43 -38.33 -2.31
N GLU A 465 -9.47 -39.23 -2.56
CA GLU A 465 -8.82 -40.06 -1.52
C GLU A 465 -8.27 -39.23 -0.34
N PHE A 466 -7.49 -38.17 -0.63
CA PHE A 466 -6.99 -37.22 0.39
C PHE A 466 -8.05 -36.47 1.20
N LEU A 467 -9.32 -36.44 0.78
CA LEU A 467 -10.41 -35.82 1.54
C LEU A 467 -11.09 -36.81 2.50
N ASN A 468 -10.89 -38.12 2.32
CA ASN A 468 -11.58 -39.14 3.12
C ASN A 468 -11.22 -39.07 4.61
N ASP A 469 -9.99 -38.66 4.93
CA ASP A 469 -9.51 -38.51 6.30
C ASP A 469 -9.84 -37.13 6.92
N LEU A 470 -10.48 -36.24 6.15
CA LEU A 470 -10.82 -34.88 6.57
C LEU A 470 -12.33 -34.70 6.73
N GLU A 471 -12.75 -33.94 7.73
CA GLU A 471 -14.15 -33.52 7.87
C GLU A 471 -14.40 -32.19 7.13
N PRO A 472 -15.58 -32.02 6.51
CA PRO A 472 -15.98 -30.73 5.94
C PRO A 472 -16.22 -29.71 7.06
N LEU A 473 -15.59 -28.54 6.93
CA LEU A 473 -15.70 -27.42 7.88
C LEU A 473 -16.48 -26.24 7.30
N GLY A 474 -17.10 -26.40 6.13
CA GLY A 474 -17.90 -25.38 5.47
C GLY A 474 -17.22 -24.80 4.22
N TRP A 475 -17.38 -23.50 3.99
CA TRP A 475 -16.84 -22.84 2.80
C TRP A 475 -16.38 -21.41 3.07
N MET A 476 -15.49 -20.93 2.23
CA MET A 476 -15.03 -19.55 2.24
C MET A 476 -15.25 -18.88 0.90
N HIS A 477 -15.49 -17.57 0.90
CA HIS A 477 -15.54 -16.77 -0.33
C HIS A 477 -14.99 -15.36 -0.14
N THR A 478 -14.59 -14.74 -1.26
CA THR A 478 -14.20 -13.33 -1.29
C THR A 478 -15.41 -12.42 -1.44
N GLN A 479 -15.30 -11.20 -0.94
CA GLN A 479 -16.29 -10.14 -1.19
C GLN A 479 -15.61 -8.80 -1.48
N PRO A 480 -16.14 -8.01 -2.43
CA PRO A 480 -15.49 -6.77 -2.88
C PRO A 480 -15.52 -5.66 -1.83
N ASN A 481 -16.50 -5.68 -0.94
CA ASN A 481 -16.67 -4.71 0.15
C ASN A 481 -16.89 -5.44 1.46
N GLU A 482 -16.50 -4.83 2.57
CA GLU A 482 -16.80 -5.33 3.90
C GLU A 482 -18.26 -5.05 4.25
N ALA A 483 -19.03 -6.11 4.51
CA ALA A 483 -20.39 -6.02 5.01
C ALA A 483 -20.41 -6.16 6.54
N PRO A 484 -21.24 -5.37 7.26
CA PRO A 484 -21.33 -5.48 8.72
C PRO A 484 -22.03 -6.76 9.18
N GLN A 485 -22.80 -7.38 8.29
CA GLN A 485 -23.59 -8.58 8.52
C GLN A 485 -23.33 -9.61 7.42
N LEU A 486 -23.58 -10.88 7.72
CA LEU A 486 -23.60 -11.94 6.70
C LEU A 486 -24.60 -11.57 5.60
N SER A 487 -24.33 -11.93 4.34
CA SER A 487 -25.31 -11.65 3.29
C SER A 487 -26.46 -12.67 3.33
N PRO A 488 -27.71 -12.27 3.03
CA PRO A 488 -28.82 -13.23 2.95
C PRO A 488 -28.60 -14.32 1.90
N GLN A 489 -27.83 -14.01 0.84
CA GLN A 489 -27.47 -14.95 -0.23
C GLN A 489 -26.51 -16.03 0.27
N ASP A 490 -25.53 -15.67 1.11
CA ASP A 490 -24.60 -16.63 1.71
C ASP A 490 -25.34 -17.57 2.67
N LEU A 491 -26.25 -17.02 3.47
CA LEU A 491 -27.07 -17.78 4.41
C LEU A 491 -27.96 -18.79 3.68
N THR A 492 -28.64 -18.33 2.61
CA THR A 492 -29.48 -19.20 1.77
C THR A 492 -28.64 -20.28 1.08
N SER A 493 -27.46 -19.93 0.57
CA SER A 493 -26.57 -20.87 -0.12
C SER A 493 -26.04 -21.93 0.84
N HIS A 494 -25.60 -21.52 2.04
CA HIS A 494 -25.12 -22.45 3.05
C HIS A 494 -26.22 -23.39 3.56
N ALA A 495 -27.44 -22.89 3.79
CA ALA A 495 -28.57 -23.73 4.19
C ALA A 495 -28.91 -24.79 3.13
N LYS A 496 -28.88 -24.43 1.83
CA LYS A 496 -29.09 -25.37 0.73
C LYS A 496 -27.98 -26.42 0.63
N ILE A 497 -26.72 -26.04 0.88
CA ILE A 497 -25.60 -27.00 0.89
C ILE A 497 -25.78 -28.01 2.03
N LEU A 498 -26.15 -27.54 3.23
CA LEU A 498 -26.44 -28.39 4.38
C LEU A 498 -27.60 -29.36 4.13
N GLU A 499 -28.69 -28.90 3.52
CA GLU A 499 -29.85 -29.75 3.21
C GLU A 499 -29.50 -30.86 2.21
N ASN A 500 -28.72 -30.52 1.19
CA ASN A 500 -28.36 -31.45 0.13
C ASN A 500 -27.27 -32.45 0.54
N ASN A 501 -26.45 -32.14 1.55
CA ASN A 501 -25.26 -32.91 1.89
C ASN A 501 -25.24 -33.34 3.36
N LYS A 502 -25.58 -34.61 3.62
CA LYS A 502 -25.57 -35.20 4.97
C LYS A 502 -24.19 -35.27 5.63
N GLN A 503 -23.11 -35.12 4.86
CA GLN A 503 -21.75 -35.08 5.40
C GLN A 503 -21.45 -33.79 6.17
N TRP A 504 -22.18 -32.71 5.88
CA TRP A 504 -21.98 -31.43 6.54
C TRP A 504 -22.74 -31.39 7.86
N ASP A 505 -22.02 -31.07 8.93
CA ASP A 505 -22.58 -30.86 10.26
C ASP A 505 -22.86 -29.37 10.47
N GLY A 506 -24.11 -28.99 10.71
CA GLY A 506 -24.52 -27.59 10.94
C GLY A 506 -23.87 -26.94 12.16
N GLU A 507 -23.36 -27.72 13.12
CA GLU A 507 -22.64 -27.21 14.28
C GLU A 507 -21.15 -26.92 14.00
N LYS A 508 -20.56 -27.59 13.00
CA LYS A 508 -19.14 -27.49 12.64
C LYS A 508 -18.88 -26.73 11.33
N CYS A 509 -19.87 -26.63 10.45
CA CYS A 509 -19.69 -25.98 9.17
C CYS A 509 -19.85 -24.47 9.31
N ILE A 510 -18.88 -23.72 8.77
CA ILE A 510 -18.87 -22.26 8.83
C ILE A 510 -18.91 -21.63 7.45
N ILE A 511 -19.31 -20.36 7.40
CA ILE A 511 -19.14 -19.46 6.26
C ILE A 511 -18.03 -18.49 6.61
N LEU A 512 -16.97 -18.49 5.82
CA LEU A 512 -15.85 -17.57 5.99
C LEU A 512 -15.88 -16.53 4.87
N THR A 513 -16.05 -15.27 5.27
CA THR A 513 -16.03 -14.13 4.34
C THR A 513 -14.66 -13.48 4.36
N CYS A 514 -14.08 -13.26 3.17
CA CYS A 514 -12.83 -12.53 3.00
C CYS A 514 -13.11 -11.22 2.24
N SER A 515 -13.20 -10.11 2.98
CA SER A 515 -13.50 -8.79 2.42
C SER A 515 -12.25 -8.05 1.98
N PHE A 516 -12.34 -7.43 0.82
CA PHE A 516 -11.29 -6.58 0.28
C PHE A 516 -11.46 -5.12 0.71
N THR A 517 -10.63 -4.67 1.66
CA THR A 517 -10.54 -3.28 2.10
C THR A 517 -9.32 -2.59 1.46
N PRO A 518 -9.30 -1.25 1.27
CA PRO A 518 -8.15 -0.58 0.67
C PRO A 518 -6.82 -0.92 1.38
N GLY A 519 -5.91 -1.61 0.70
CA GLY A 519 -4.61 -2.01 1.23
C GLY A 519 -4.63 -3.13 2.30
N SER A 520 -5.76 -3.78 2.55
CA SER A 520 -5.91 -4.81 3.57
C SER A 520 -7.00 -5.85 3.22
N CYS A 521 -7.09 -6.91 4.03
CA CYS A 521 -8.18 -7.88 3.97
C CYS A 521 -8.81 -8.05 5.36
N SER A 522 -10.13 -8.17 5.41
CA SER A 522 -10.88 -8.49 6.64
C SER A 522 -11.46 -9.90 6.52
N LEU A 523 -11.36 -10.68 7.59
CA LEU A 523 -11.86 -12.05 7.67
C LEU A 523 -12.89 -12.16 8.78
N THR A 524 -14.08 -12.66 8.45
CA THR A 524 -15.13 -12.96 9.43
C THR A 524 -15.67 -14.36 9.20
N ALA A 525 -15.75 -15.15 10.26
CA ALA A 525 -16.31 -16.49 10.24
C ALA A 525 -17.69 -16.49 10.91
N TYR A 526 -18.66 -17.14 10.27
CA TYR A 526 -20.05 -17.22 10.71
C TYR A 526 -20.51 -18.67 10.78
N LYS A 527 -21.41 -18.96 11.71
CA LYS A 527 -22.16 -20.21 11.81
C LYS A 527 -23.66 -19.89 11.77
N LEU A 528 -24.48 -20.74 11.17
CA LEU A 528 -25.93 -20.55 11.19
C LEU A 528 -26.51 -20.99 12.53
N THR A 529 -27.50 -20.25 13.00
CA THR A 529 -28.36 -20.69 14.08
C THR A 529 -29.45 -21.62 13.53
N PRO A 530 -30.10 -22.45 14.36
CA PRO A 530 -31.21 -23.30 13.90
C PRO A 530 -32.33 -22.52 13.19
N SER A 531 -32.68 -21.33 13.71
CA SER A 531 -33.66 -20.44 13.06
C SER A 531 -33.18 -19.92 11.71
N GLY A 532 -31.89 -19.61 11.58
CA GLY A 532 -31.30 -19.22 10.31
C GLY A 532 -31.31 -20.34 9.27
N TYR A 533 -31.05 -21.58 9.69
CA TYR A 533 -31.14 -22.75 8.81
C TYR A 533 -32.56 -22.93 8.25
N GLU A 534 -33.59 -22.88 9.11
CA GLU A 534 -34.99 -23.00 8.69
C GLU A 534 -35.41 -21.89 7.71
N TRP A 535 -34.98 -20.65 7.99
CA TRP A 535 -35.24 -19.51 7.11
C TRP A 535 -34.52 -19.66 5.77
N GLY A 536 -33.23 -19.98 5.77
CA GLY A 536 -32.41 -20.10 4.57
C GLY A 536 -32.87 -21.20 3.63
N ARG A 537 -33.36 -22.32 4.19
CA ARG A 537 -33.96 -23.42 3.43
C ARG A 537 -35.26 -23.03 2.74
N SER A 538 -36.08 -22.23 3.42
CA SER A 538 -37.40 -21.80 2.94
C SER A 538 -37.31 -20.61 1.98
N ASN A 539 -36.20 -19.87 2.01
CA ASN A 539 -36.03 -18.66 1.22
C ASN A 539 -35.90 -18.96 -0.28
N LYS A 540 -36.76 -18.30 -1.08
CA LYS A 540 -36.74 -18.32 -2.54
C LYS A 540 -36.40 -16.96 -3.16
N ASP A 541 -36.35 -15.91 -2.35
CA ASP A 541 -36.05 -14.55 -2.80
C ASP A 541 -34.53 -14.36 -2.91
N THR A 542 -34.09 -13.96 -4.10
CA THR A 542 -32.68 -13.69 -4.41
C THR A 542 -32.32 -12.19 -4.32
N GLY A 543 -33.27 -11.34 -3.94
CA GLY A 543 -33.06 -9.91 -3.74
C GLY A 543 -32.09 -9.60 -2.59
N SER A 544 -31.60 -8.35 -2.54
CA SER A 544 -30.64 -7.92 -1.51
C SER A 544 -31.22 -7.86 -0.09
N ASN A 545 -32.54 -7.68 0.04
CA ASN A 545 -33.26 -7.59 1.32
C ASN A 545 -34.49 -8.50 1.32
N PRO A 546 -34.28 -9.83 1.42
CA PRO A 546 -35.38 -10.78 1.43
C PRO A 546 -36.20 -10.67 2.71
N HIS A 547 -37.51 -10.93 2.60
CA HIS A 547 -38.44 -10.79 3.71
C HIS A 547 -38.10 -11.77 4.86
N GLY A 548 -38.13 -11.27 6.09
CA GLY A 548 -37.87 -12.06 7.29
C GLY A 548 -36.39 -12.32 7.61
N TYR A 549 -35.44 -11.76 6.86
CA TYR A 549 -34.02 -11.83 7.21
C TYR A 549 -33.72 -11.07 8.51
N LEU A 550 -33.06 -11.75 9.46
CA LEU A 550 -32.69 -11.17 10.75
C LEU A 550 -31.22 -11.47 11.09
N PRO A 551 -30.48 -10.54 11.74
CA PRO A 551 -29.13 -10.80 12.21
C PRO A 551 -28.98 -11.93 13.23
N THR A 552 -30.08 -12.40 13.84
CA THR A 552 -30.11 -13.54 14.77
C THR A 552 -30.04 -14.90 14.07
N HIS A 553 -30.08 -14.92 12.73
CA HIS A 553 -29.99 -16.14 11.92
C HIS A 553 -28.57 -16.71 11.82
N TYR A 554 -27.57 -15.97 12.29
CA TYR A 554 -26.18 -16.40 12.31
C TYR A 554 -25.49 -15.93 13.59
N GLU A 555 -24.39 -16.58 13.94
CA GLU A 555 -23.48 -16.16 15.00
C GLU A 555 -22.06 -16.06 14.46
N LYS A 556 -21.29 -15.10 14.98
CA LYS A 556 -19.86 -15.03 14.70
C LYS A 556 -19.13 -16.10 15.49
N VAL A 557 -18.16 -16.76 14.86
CA VAL A 557 -17.35 -17.80 15.48
C VAL A 557 -15.88 -17.41 15.52
N GLN A 558 -15.15 -18.03 16.45
CA GLN A 558 -13.76 -17.72 16.67
C GLN A 558 -12.87 -18.30 15.55
N MET A 559 -12.02 -17.44 14.99
CA MET A 559 -11.02 -17.85 14.01
C MET A 559 -9.64 -17.29 14.39
N LEU A 560 -8.61 -18.10 14.17
CA LEU A 560 -7.20 -17.74 14.35
C LEU A 560 -6.40 -18.05 13.09
N LEU A 561 -5.34 -17.27 12.86
CA LEU A 561 -4.37 -17.52 11.80
C LEU A 561 -3.13 -18.19 12.36
N SER A 562 -2.62 -19.21 11.68
CA SER A 562 -1.44 -19.95 12.12
C SER A 562 -0.36 -20.06 11.05
N ASP A 563 0.88 -19.95 11.51
CA ASP A 563 2.13 -20.12 10.76
C ASP A 563 2.74 -21.51 11.03
N ARG A 564 2.18 -22.27 11.99
CA ARG A 564 2.80 -23.48 12.55
C ARG A 564 2.68 -24.70 11.64
N PHE A 565 1.68 -24.72 10.77
CA PHE A 565 1.44 -25.80 9.83
C PHE A 565 1.01 -25.23 8.48
N LEU A 566 1.15 -26.05 7.44
CA LEU A 566 0.79 -25.70 6.07
C LEU A 566 -0.47 -26.47 5.68
N GLY A 567 -1.40 -25.77 5.01
CA GLY A 567 -2.49 -26.41 4.29
C GLY A 567 -2.13 -26.65 2.82
N PHE A 568 -2.97 -27.40 2.12
CA PHE A 568 -2.86 -27.67 0.69
C PHE A 568 -4.16 -27.32 -0.06
N TYR A 569 -4.11 -27.41 -1.39
CA TYR A 569 -5.24 -27.15 -2.26
C TYR A 569 -5.63 -28.39 -3.05
N MET A 570 -6.92 -28.48 -3.33
CA MET A 570 -7.45 -29.37 -4.36
C MET A 570 -8.10 -28.54 -5.45
N VAL A 571 -7.85 -28.91 -6.70
CA VAL A 571 -8.34 -28.23 -7.90
C VAL A 571 -9.01 -29.23 -8.83
N PRO A 572 -9.86 -28.81 -9.77
CA PRO A 572 -10.48 -29.75 -10.71
C PRO A 572 -9.42 -30.34 -11.65
N ASP A 573 -9.58 -31.62 -12.01
CA ASP A 573 -8.54 -32.34 -12.77
C ASP A 573 -8.47 -31.91 -14.25
N ASN A 574 -9.59 -32.03 -14.96
CA ASN A 574 -9.68 -31.85 -16.41
C ASN A 574 -10.36 -30.54 -16.83
N THR A 575 -10.68 -29.68 -15.88
CA THR A 575 -11.34 -28.39 -16.13
C THR A 575 -10.71 -27.28 -15.31
N PRO A 576 -10.72 -26.04 -15.83
CA PRO A 576 -10.38 -24.89 -15.01
C PRO A 576 -11.40 -24.72 -13.89
N TRP A 577 -11.00 -24.11 -12.79
CA TRP A 577 -11.95 -23.82 -11.71
C TRP A 577 -12.80 -22.58 -12.01
N ASN A 578 -12.27 -21.59 -12.73
CA ASN A 578 -12.96 -20.33 -13.02
C ASN A 578 -13.68 -20.37 -14.37
N PHE A 579 -15.01 -20.27 -14.35
CA PHE A 579 -15.86 -20.21 -15.55
C PHE A 579 -16.37 -18.81 -15.90
N ASN A 580 -15.85 -17.74 -15.29
CA ASN A 580 -16.35 -16.37 -15.54
C ASN A 580 -16.19 -15.88 -17.00
N PHE A 581 -15.21 -16.39 -17.74
CA PHE A 581 -15.08 -16.13 -19.19
C PHE A 581 -15.61 -17.28 -20.06
N MET A 582 -16.18 -18.31 -19.44
CA MET A 582 -16.72 -19.51 -20.09
C MET A 582 -18.08 -19.88 -19.50
N GLY A 583 -18.90 -18.88 -19.17
CA GLY A 583 -20.12 -19.07 -18.37
C GLY A 583 -21.10 -20.09 -18.97
N VAL A 584 -21.16 -20.18 -20.31
CA VAL A 584 -22.01 -21.15 -21.03
C VAL A 584 -21.61 -22.61 -20.75
N LYS A 585 -20.34 -22.86 -20.38
CA LYS A 585 -19.84 -24.21 -20.05
C LYS A 585 -20.06 -24.59 -18.58
N HIS A 586 -20.55 -23.67 -17.75
CA HIS A 586 -20.80 -23.94 -16.33
C HIS A 586 -22.25 -24.37 -16.11
N ASP A 587 -22.44 -25.55 -15.53
CA ASP A 587 -23.74 -26.09 -15.13
C ASP A 587 -23.72 -26.40 -13.63
N PRO A 588 -24.67 -25.88 -12.81
CA PRO A 588 -24.78 -26.24 -11.39
C PRO A 588 -24.88 -27.75 -11.11
N LEU A 589 -25.30 -28.57 -12.07
CA LEU A 589 -25.40 -30.03 -11.93
C LEU A 589 -24.19 -30.77 -12.54
N MET A 590 -23.14 -30.05 -12.94
CA MET A 590 -21.96 -30.68 -13.53
C MET A 590 -21.26 -31.63 -12.55
N LYS A 591 -20.72 -32.72 -13.10
CA LYS A 591 -19.82 -33.63 -12.38
C LYS A 591 -18.37 -33.21 -12.62
N TYR A 592 -17.57 -33.30 -11.57
CA TYR A 592 -16.16 -32.96 -11.63
C TYR A 592 -15.36 -33.86 -10.69
N ASN A 593 -14.11 -34.13 -11.07
CA ASN A 593 -13.14 -34.83 -10.23
C ASN A 593 -12.09 -33.82 -9.76
N MET A 594 -11.53 -34.08 -8.59
CA MET A 594 -10.50 -33.24 -7.99
C MET A 594 -9.14 -33.90 -8.11
N LYS A 595 -8.08 -33.08 -8.08
CA LYS A 595 -6.69 -33.52 -7.92
C LYS A 595 -5.96 -32.59 -6.95
N LEU A 596 -4.86 -33.10 -6.40
CA LEU A 596 -3.92 -32.27 -5.66
C LEU A 596 -3.26 -31.28 -6.64
N GLY A 597 -3.33 -29.98 -6.34
CA GLY A 597 -2.76 -28.98 -7.22
C GLY A 597 -2.92 -27.57 -6.68
N THR A 598 -2.16 -26.62 -7.24
CA THR A 598 -2.26 -25.21 -6.86
C THR A 598 -3.26 -24.50 -7.76
N PRO A 599 -4.23 -23.74 -7.22
CA PRO A 599 -5.16 -22.99 -8.04
C PRO A 599 -4.43 -21.92 -8.85
N ARG A 600 -4.79 -21.84 -10.13
CA ARG A 600 -4.34 -20.80 -11.05
C ARG A 600 -5.05 -19.48 -10.74
N ASP A 601 -4.42 -18.36 -11.04
CA ASP A 601 -4.96 -17.03 -10.75
C ASP A 601 -6.24 -16.75 -11.57
N PHE A 602 -7.12 -15.86 -11.11
CA PHE A 602 -8.43 -15.60 -11.73
C PHE A 602 -8.34 -15.36 -13.24
N TYR A 603 -7.36 -14.56 -13.68
CA TYR A 603 -7.14 -14.16 -15.08
C TYR A 603 -6.12 -15.03 -15.84
N HIS A 604 -5.83 -16.25 -15.37
CA HIS A 604 -4.94 -17.18 -16.06
C HIS A 604 -5.45 -17.51 -17.47
N GLU A 605 -4.54 -17.86 -18.39
CA GLU A 605 -4.87 -18.17 -19.79
C GLU A 605 -5.90 -19.30 -19.96
N ASP A 606 -5.75 -20.40 -19.20
CA ASP A 606 -6.72 -21.49 -19.09
C ASP A 606 -8.16 -21.06 -18.79
N HIS A 607 -8.34 -19.94 -18.08
CA HIS A 607 -9.67 -19.46 -17.69
C HIS A 607 -10.34 -18.64 -18.79
N ARG A 608 -9.60 -18.25 -19.85
CA ARG A 608 -10.06 -17.31 -20.88
C ARG A 608 -9.65 -17.71 -22.31
N PRO A 609 -9.82 -18.99 -22.72
CA PRO A 609 -9.30 -19.50 -23.99
C PRO A 609 -9.84 -18.76 -25.22
N THR A 610 -11.08 -18.26 -25.17
CA THR A 610 -11.70 -17.52 -26.28
C THR A 610 -10.89 -16.29 -26.71
N HIS A 611 -10.33 -15.53 -25.76
CA HIS A 611 -9.51 -14.36 -26.07
C HIS A 611 -8.23 -14.69 -26.84
N PHE A 612 -7.70 -15.92 -26.67
CA PHE A 612 -6.49 -16.35 -27.38
C PHE A 612 -6.83 -16.99 -28.73
N LEU A 613 -7.95 -17.71 -28.81
CA LEU A 613 -8.46 -18.30 -30.06
C LEU A 613 -8.94 -17.23 -31.04
N GLU A 614 -9.50 -16.12 -30.56
CA GLU A 614 -9.82 -14.96 -31.41
C GLU A 614 -8.56 -14.36 -32.05
N PHE A 615 -7.41 -14.43 -31.37
CA PHE A 615 -6.15 -13.91 -31.89
C PHE A 615 -5.55 -14.85 -32.96
N SER A 616 -5.67 -16.18 -32.79
CA SER A 616 -5.19 -17.14 -33.78
C SER A 616 -5.96 -17.08 -35.11
N ASN A 617 -7.22 -16.65 -35.07
CA ASN A 617 -8.04 -16.53 -36.29
C ASN A 617 -7.75 -15.24 -37.08
N ILE A 618 -7.00 -14.29 -36.53
CA ILE A 618 -6.63 -13.04 -37.22
C ILE A 618 -5.45 -13.27 -38.18
N ASP A 619 -4.58 -14.25 -37.89
CA ASP A 619 -3.40 -14.56 -38.71
C ASP A 619 -3.71 -15.28 -40.04
N GLU A 620 -4.96 -15.70 -40.28
CA GLU A 620 -5.35 -16.26 -41.60
C GLU A 620 -5.61 -15.16 -42.66
N GLY A 621 -5.58 -13.87 -42.28
CA GLY A 621 -5.91 -12.74 -43.16
C GLY A 621 -4.74 -12.03 -43.86
N GLU A 622 -3.49 -12.22 -43.41
CA GLU A 622 -2.33 -11.54 -44.01
C GLU A 622 -1.11 -12.47 -44.07
N VAL A 623 -1.14 -13.44 -45.00
CA VAL A 623 0.10 -14.06 -45.49
C VAL A 623 0.76 -13.07 -46.45
N ALA A 624 1.42 -12.06 -45.90
CA ALA A 624 2.47 -11.36 -46.63
C ALA A 624 3.68 -12.31 -46.68
N GLU A 625 3.83 -13.02 -47.80
CA GLU A 625 5.11 -13.63 -48.18
C GLU A 625 6.18 -12.53 -48.21
N GLY A 626 6.98 -12.48 -47.15
CA GLY A 626 8.21 -11.70 -47.10
C GLY A 626 9.24 -12.55 -46.37
N ASP A 627 10.33 -12.89 -47.06
CA ASP A 627 11.48 -13.61 -46.53
C ASP A 627 11.84 -13.11 -45.13
N ARG A 628 11.55 -13.94 -44.11
CA ARG A 628 12.05 -13.73 -42.76
C ARG A 628 13.37 -14.49 -42.65
N GLU A 629 14.47 -13.80 -42.93
CA GLU A 629 15.78 -14.27 -42.47
C GLU A 629 15.78 -14.27 -40.93
N ASP A 630 15.68 -15.45 -40.34
CA ASP A 630 15.93 -15.67 -38.91
C ASP A 630 17.38 -16.11 -38.73
N THR A 631 18.28 -15.15 -38.54
CA THR A 631 19.72 -15.40 -38.31
C THR A 631 20.09 -15.59 -36.83
N PHE A 632 19.17 -16.00 -35.95
CA PHE A 632 19.51 -16.35 -34.57
C PHE A 632 18.71 -17.55 -34.04
N THR A 633 19.14 -18.76 -34.42
CA THR A 633 19.05 -19.96 -33.56
C THR A 633 20.20 -20.04 -32.59
#